data_AF-A0A327TMX7-F1
#
_entry.id   AF-A0A327TMX7-F1
#
_cell.length_a   1.000
_cell.length_b   1.000
_cell.length_c   1.000
_cell.angle_alpha   90.00
_cell.angle_beta   90.00
_cell.angle_gamma   90.00
#
_symmetry.space_group_name_H-M   'P 1'
#
loop_
_entity.id
_entity.type
_entity.pdbx_description
1 polymer ?
#
loop_
_entity_poly.entity_id
_entity_poly.type
_entity_poly.pdbx_seq_one_letter_code
_entity_poly.pdbx_strand_id
1 'polypeptide(L)'
;PLAPYASQINPEQVYTLRQVAALLELAPTSVSGMVGHGWLPGSRMRPHARGGRHHTWTGKQLIRIASRPIKVSYDHEKFSASTLYRVGCRCPACTRAHTQDSQARRRALADETFNVERRTQLVDLVGEGALVPEAAKEVGVTIGHVYGRATWDAEFAEALDEAGWALCVLGSDDPQCSTSVGYRGRESGMFPRPPCRGTGCREWRRGASRQTRLALPAAQRALVGQG
;
A
#
# COMPACT_ATOMS: atom_id res chain seq x y z
N PRO A 1 10.27 -11.26 -25.10
CA PRO A 1 9.27 -10.17 -25.21
C PRO A 1 9.06 -9.63 -26.64
N LEU A 2 10.10 -9.61 -27.49
CA LEU A 2 10.00 -9.05 -28.85
C LEU A 2 9.38 -9.99 -29.89
N ALA A 3 9.24 -11.29 -29.59
CA ALA A 3 8.75 -12.30 -30.54
C ALA A 3 7.42 -11.94 -31.23
N PRO A 4 6.38 -11.44 -30.51
CA PRO A 4 5.11 -11.05 -31.15
C PRO A 4 5.21 -9.87 -32.11
N TYR A 5 6.25 -9.03 -31.97
CA TYR A 5 6.42 -7.80 -32.74
C TYR A 5 7.41 -7.95 -33.90
N ALA A 6 7.92 -9.16 -34.14
CA ALA A 6 8.98 -9.40 -35.12
C ALA A 6 8.65 -8.91 -36.54
N SER A 7 7.39 -9.04 -36.95
CA SER A 7 6.89 -8.60 -38.27
C SER A 7 6.82 -7.08 -38.44
N GLN A 8 6.80 -6.32 -37.33
CA GLN A 8 6.71 -4.86 -37.33
C GLN A 8 8.09 -4.19 -37.33
N ILE A 9 9.16 -4.98 -37.23
CA ILE A 9 10.54 -4.46 -37.15
C ILE A 9 11.12 -4.36 -38.55
N ASN A 10 11.46 -3.14 -38.99
CA ASN A 10 12.19 -2.91 -40.22
C ASN A 10 13.68 -3.26 -40.01
N PRO A 11 14.25 -4.24 -40.74
CA PRO A 11 15.62 -4.71 -40.53
C PRO A 11 16.69 -3.63 -40.75
N GLU A 12 16.44 -2.63 -41.61
CA GLU A 12 17.40 -1.58 -41.96
C GLU A 12 17.29 -0.34 -41.06
N GLN A 13 16.25 -0.24 -40.24
CA GLN A 13 16.05 0.90 -39.34
C GLN A 13 16.90 0.79 -38.08
N VAL A 14 17.33 1.94 -37.55
CA VAL A 14 17.89 2.05 -36.19
C VAL A 14 16.80 2.51 -35.23
N TYR A 15 16.60 1.74 -34.18
CA TYR A 15 15.62 1.98 -33.13
C TYR A 15 16.31 2.57 -31.90
N THR A 16 15.75 3.65 -31.37
CA THR A 16 16.08 4.22 -30.06
C THR A 16 15.28 3.51 -28.96
N LEU A 17 15.71 3.67 -27.70
CA LEU A 17 14.97 3.16 -26.53
C LEU A 17 13.48 3.57 -26.53
N ARG A 18 13.16 4.82 -26.90
CA ARG A 18 11.76 5.28 -26.98
C ARG A 18 10.98 4.59 -28.09
N GLN A 19 11.60 4.34 -29.25
CA GLN A 19 10.94 3.62 -30.34
C GLN A 19 10.73 2.15 -30.00
N VAL A 20 11.68 1.52 -29.30
CA VAL A 20 11.48 0.15 -28.78
C VAL A 20 10.37 0.12 -27.72
N ALA A 21 10.29 1.14 -26.86
CA ALA A 21 9.20 1.28 -25.89
C ALA A 21 7.83 1.43 -26.58
N ALA A 22 7.74 2.29 -27.61
CA ALA A 22 6.54 2.41 -28.42
C ALA A 22 6.16 1.10 -29.13
N LEU A 23 7.14 0.40 -29.72
CA LEU A 23 6.94 -0.89 -30.38
C LEU A 23 6.37 -1.95 -29.43
N LEU A 24 6.80 -1.95 -28.17
CA LEU A 24 6.37 -2.91 -27.15
C LEU A 24 5.12 -2.47 -26.38
N GLU A 25 4.61 -1.26 -26.66
CA GLU A 25 3.53 -0.61 -25.89
C GLU A 25 3.87 -0.49 -24.39
N LEU A 26 5.14 -0.22 -24.07
CA LEU A 26 5.64 -0.08 -22.71
C LEU A 26 6.11 1.34 -22.41
N ALA A 27 6.12 1.69 -21.11
CA ALA A 27 6.80 2.89 -20.66
C ALA A 27 8.32 2.83 -20.97
N PRO A 28 8.97 3.94 -21.37
CA PRO A 28 10.41 3.98 -21.61
C PRO A 28 11.25 3.50 -20.42
N THR A 29 10.80 3.76 -19.20
CA THR A 29 11.47 3.30 -17.96
C THR A 29 11.50 1.77 -17.86
N SER A 30 10.42 1.09 -18.27
CA SER A 30 10.35 -0.37 -18.33
C SER A 30 11.35 -0.95 -19.31
N VAL A 31 11.44 -0.38 -20.53
CA VAL A 31 12.43 -0.81 -21.53
C VAL A 31 13.85 -0.50 -21.06
N SER A 32 14.10 0.63 -20.40
CA SER A 32 15.40 0.94 -19.79
C SER A 32 15.81 -0.12 -18.77
N GLY A 33 14.88 -0.59 -17.95
CA GLY A 33 15.11 -1.73 -17.05
C GLY A 33 15.47 -2.99 -17.82
N MET A 34 14.72 -3.32 -18.89
CA MET A 34 15.03 -4.46 -19.76
C MET A 34 16.46 -4.40 -20.33
N VAL A 35 16.94 -3.22 -20.73
CA VAL A 35 18.35 -3.06 -21.16
C VAL A 35 19.31 -3.32 -20.01
N GLY A 36 19.11 -2.66 -18.87
CA GLY A 36 19.97 -2.79 -17.69
C GLY A 36 20.04 -4.21 -17.14
N HIS A 37 19.04 -5.04 -17.44
CA HIS A 37 18.96 -6.43 -16.97
C HIS A 37 19.22 -7.46 -18.07
N GLY A 38 19.72 -7.03 -19.24
CA GLY A 38 20.18 -7.92 -20.30
C GLY A 38 19.10 -8.56 -21.16
N TRP A 39 17.84 -8.11 -21.06
CA TRP A 39 16.72 -8.58 -21.89
C TRP A 39 16.77 -8.00 -23.31
N LEU A 40 17.48 -6.89 -23.51
CA LEU A 40 17.71 -6.26 -24.81
C LEU A 40 19.23 -6.09 -25.05
N PRO A 41 19.97 -7.20 -25.17
CA PRO A 41 21.42 -7.16 -25.27
C PRO A 41 21.90 -6.52 -26.59
N GLY A 42 23.18 -6.16 -26.63
CA GLY A 42 23.83 -5.69 -27.87
C GLY A 42 23.46 -4.26 -28.30
N SER A 43 22.83 -3.49 -27.41
CA SER A 43 22.59 -2.07 -27.64
C SER A 43 23.90 -1.31 -27.81
N ARG A 44 23.94 -0.34 -28.72
CA ARG A 44 25.06 0.61 -28.83
C ARG A 44 24.68 1.91 -28.13
N MET A 45 25.59 2.41 -27.29
CA MET A 45 25.47 3.74 -26.69
C MET A 45 25.86 4.80 -27.71
N ARG A 46 24.94 5.70 -28.04
CA ARG A 46 25.19 6.84 -28.93
C ARG A 46 24.96 8.17 -28.20
N PRO A 47 25.77 9.21 -28.50
CA PRO A 47 25.52 10.54 -27.98
C PRO A 47 24.19 11.07 -28.53
N HIS A 48 23.39 11.68 -27.65
CA HIS A 48 22.11 12.28 -28.01
C HIS A 48 22.30 13.75 -28.38
N ALA A 49 21.54 14.24 -29.36
CA ALA A 49 21.69 15.60 -29.91
C ALA A 49 21.48 16.73 -28.86
N ARG A 50 20.74 16.45 -27.78
CA ARG A 50 20.49 17.39 -26.67
C ARG A 50 21.33 17.10 -25.42
N GLY A 51 22.44 16.37 -25.57
CA GLY A 51 23.28 15.90 -24.46
C GLY A 51 22.83 14.56 -23.89
N GLY A 52 23.78 13.87 -23.24
CA GLY A 52 23.61 12.51 -22.71
C GLY A 52 23.91 11.39 -23.73
N ARG A 53 23.70 10.15 -23.30
CA ARG A 53 23.87 8.94 -24.13
C ARG A 53 22.56 8.16 -24.14
N HIS A 54 22.21 7.56 -25.28
CA HIS A 54 21.05 6.67 -25.40
C HIS A 54 21.44 5.30 -25.95
N HIS A 55 20.61 4.30 -25.66
CA HIS A 55 20.73 2.98 -26.24
C HIS A 55 20.04 2.93 -27.62
N THR A 56 20.73 2.33 -28.59
CA THR A 56 20.23 2.11 -29.95
C THR A 56 20.43 0.65 -30.38
N TRP A 57 19.53 0.16 -31.22
CA TRP A 57 19.59 -1.17 -31.83
C TRP A 57 19.28 -1.05 -33.32
N THR A 58 19.89 -1.89 -34.16
CA THR A 58 19.41 -2.06 -35.52
C THR A 58 18.21 -3.00 -35.55
N GLY A 59 17.34 -2.88 -36.55
CA GLY A 59 16.21 -3.79 -36.73
C GLY A 59 16.66 -5.25 -36.83
N LYS A 60 17.74 -5.52 -37.56
CA LYS A 60 18.41 -6.84 -37.60
C LYS A 60 18.77 -7.37 -36.21
N GLN A 61 19.25 -6.53 -35.28
CA GLN A 61 19.52 -6.94 -33.91
C GLN A 61 18.23 -7.27 -33.15
N LEU A 62 17.20 -6.44 -33.26
CA LEU A 62 15.93 -6.68 -32.58
C LEU A 62 15.22 -7.95 -33.09
N ILE A 63 15.24 -8.20 -34.40
CA ILE A 63 14.72 -9.45 -35.00
C ILE A 63 15.47 -10.66 -34.45
N ARG A 64 16.81 -10.60 -34.36
CA ARG A 64 17.62 -11.67 -33.76
C ARG A 64 17.29 -11.90 -32.28
N ILE A 65 17.00 -10.84 -31.54
CA ILE A 65 16.58 -10.92 -30.14
C ILE A 65 15.17 -11.53 -30.04
N ALA A 66 14.27 -11.14 -30.94
CA ALA A 66 12.90 -11.67 -31.03
C ALA A 66 12.89 -13.18 -31.35
N SER A 67 13.81 -13.64 -32.21
CA SER A 67 13.91 -15.03 -32.64
C SER A 67 14.67 -15.94 -31.66
N ARG A 68 15.33 -15.38 -30.64
CA ARG A 68 16.07 -16.15 -29.65
C ARG A 68 15.27 -16.22 -28.34
N PRO A 69 15.00 -17.42 -27.79
CA PRO A 69 14.50 -17.52 -26.44
C PRO A 69 15.59 -17.02 -25.48
N ILE A 70 15.50 -15.76 -25.06
CA ILE A 70 16.38 -15.23 -24.02
C ILE A 70 15.96 -15.90 -22.71
N LYS A 71 16.74 -16.90 -22.29
CA LYS A 71 16.67 -17.41 -20.93
C LYS A 71 17.46 -16.46 -20.05
N VAL A 72 16.77 -15.52 -19.43
CA VAL A 72 17.36 -14.73 -18.35
C VAL A 72 17.39 -15.61 -17.11
N SER A 73 18.56 -16.18 -16.84
CA SER A 73 18.79 -16.87 -15.58
C SER A 73 19.12 -15.83 -14.51
N TYR A 74 18.31 -15.80 -13.46
CA TYR A 74 18.58 -14.99 -12.28
C TYR A 74 19.28 -15.86 -11.23
N ASP A 75 20.51 -15.52 -10.90
CA ASP A 75 21.30 -16.22 -9.89
C ASP A 75 20.85 -15.78 -8.49
N HIS A 76 20.04 -16.63 -7.85
CA HIS A 76 19.48 -16.41 -6.51
C HIS A 76 20.48 -16.75 -5.39
N GLU A 77 21.61 -17.36 -5.70
CA GLU A 77 22.68 -17.63 -4.74
C GLU A 77 23.59 -16.40 -4.61
N LYS A 78 23.86 -15.74 -5.73
CA LYS A 78 24.75 -14.57 -5.78
C LYS A 78 24.10 -13.25 -5.35
N PHE A 79 22.81 -13.06 -5.62
CA PHE A 79 22.13 -11.79 -5.38
C PHE A 79 20.94 -11.94 -4.44
N SER A 80 20.73 -10.93 -3.58
CA SER A 80 19.56 -10.91 -2.70
C SER A 80 18.26 -10.86 -3.51
N ALA A 81 17.21 -11.48 -2.96
CA ALA A 81 15.89 -11.53 -3.59
C ALA A 81 15.30 -10.14 -3.90
N SER A 82 15.56 -9.13 -3.06
CA SER A 82 15.13 -7.76 -3.32
C SER A 82 15.92 -7.07 -4.44
N THR A 83 17.21 -7.37 -4.59
CA THR A 83 18.02 -6.95 -5.74
C THR A 83 17.52 -7.60 -7.02
N LEU A 84 17.27 -8.92 -6.97
CA LEU A 84 16.71 -9.68 -8.08
C LEU A 84 15.34 -9.17 -8.51
N TYR A 85 14.49 -8.76 -7.57
CA TYR A 85 13.24 -8.08 -7.89
C TYR A 85 13.47 -6.78 -8.66
N ARG A 86 14.40 -5.93 -8.22
CA ARG A 86 14.72 -4.68 -8.93
C ARG A 86 15.23 -4.95 -10.34
N VAL A 87 15.94 -6.07 -10.55
CA VAL A 87 16.42 -6.50 -11.87
C VAL A 87 15.41 -7.30 -12.72
N GLY A 88 14.16 -7.36 -12.29
CA GLY A 88 13.05 -7.91 -13.07
C GLY A 88 12.66 -9.35 -12.74
N CYS A 89 13.31 -10.02 -11.79
CA CYS A 89 12.80 -11.29 -11.29
C CYS A 89 11.44 -11.07 -10.60
N ARG A 90 10.45 -11.91 -10.93
CA ARG A 90 9.08 -11.82 -10.37
C ARG A 90 8.63 -13.12 -9.70
N CYS A 91 9.59 -14.00 -9.38
CA CYS A 91 9.27 -15.22 -8.64
C CYS A 91 8.67 -14.88 -7.26
N PRO A 92 7.89 -15.78 -6.64
CA PRO A 92 7.24 -15.52 -5.35
C PRO A 92 8.22 -15.08 -4.25
N ALA A 93 9.45 -15.61 -4.23
CA ALA A 93 10.47 -15.23 -3.26
C ALA A 93 10.92 -13.77 -3.43
N CYS A 94 11.25 -13.35 -4.66
CA CYS A 94 11.68 -11.98 -4.96
C CYS A 94 10.57 -10.95 -4.70
N THR A 95 9.33 -11.26 -5.09
CA THR A 95 8.18 -10.38 -4.87
C THR A 95 7.88 -10.20 -3.38
N ARG A 96 7.95 -11.28 -2.57
CA ARG A 96 7.79 -11.20 -1.11
C ARG A 96 8.90 -10.35 -0.48
N ALA A 97 10.15 -10.57 -0.84
CA ALA A 97 11.28 -9.80 -0.32
C ALA A 97 11.13 -8.30 -0.63
N HIS A 98 10.76 -7.94 -1.86
CA HIS A 98 10.50 -6.55 -2.20
C HIS A 98 9.34 -5.92 -1.42
N THR A 99 8.26 -6.69 -1.21
CA THR A 99 7.11 -6.24 -0.43
C THR A 99 7.51 -5.96 1.02
N GLN A 100 8.29 -6.85 1.62
CA GLN A 100 8.83 -6.69 2.97
C GLN A 100 9.74 -5.45 3.07
N ASP A 101 10.71 -5.30 2.16
CA ASP A 101 11.59 -4.12 2.10
C ASP A 101 10.80 -2.82 1.97
N SER A 102 9.77 -2.83 1.11
CA SER A 102 8.92 -1.66 0.86
C SER A 102 8.00 -1.34 2.04
N GLN A 103 7.55 -2.36 2.78
CA GLN A 103 6.81 -2.16 4.02
C GLN A 103 7.73 -1.63 5.13
N ALA A 104 8.90 -2.22 5.33
CA ALA A 104 9.88 -1.78 6.32
C ALA A 104 10.29 -0.31 6.10
N ARG A 105 10.57 0.07 4.85
CA ARG A 105 10.88 1.47 4.51
C ARG A 105 9.72 2.42 4.81
N ARG A 106 8.50 2.05 4.45
CA ARG A 106 7.31 2.88 4.73
C ARG A 106 7.07 3.03 6.23
N ARG A 107 7.31 1.97 7.02
CA ARG A 107 7.22 2.01 8.48
C ARG A 107 8.28 2.93 9.08
N ALA A 108 9.54 2.82 8.64
CA ALA A 108 10.61 3.72 9.09
C ALA A 108 10.30 5.20 8.80
N LEU A 109 9.83 5.51 7.59
CA LEU A 109 9.40 6.88 7.24
C LEU A 109 8.19 7.35 8.08
N ALA A 110 7.26 6.44 8.39
CA ALA A 110 6.16 6.73 9.28
C ALA A 110 6.63 6.96 10.72
N ASP A 111 7.66 6.24 11.20
CA ASP A 111 8.30 6.46 12.50
C ASP A 111 8.98 7.82 12.60
N GLU A 112 9.66 8.25 11.54
CA GLU A 112 10.26 9.59 11.48
C GLU A 112 9.19 10.71 11.55
N THR A 113 8.05 10.50 10.89
CA THR A 113 6.98 11.51 10.83
C THR A 113 6.05 11.47 12.05
N PHE A 114 5.79 10.28 12.58
CA PHE A 114 4.86 10.02 13.67
C PHE A 114 5.51 9.06 14.67
N ASN A 115 6.50 9.62 15.37
CA ASN A 115 7.34 8.95 16.37
C ASN A 115 6.58 8.60 17.66
N VAL A 116 7.27 8.03 18.66
CA VAL A 116 6.64 7.65 19.95
C VAL A 116 6.05 8.87 20.64
N GLU A 117 6.78 9.98 20.68
CA GLU A 117 6.39 11.18 21.41
C GLU A 117 5.08 11.78 20.87
N ARG A 118 4.97 11.90 19.54
CA ARG A 118 3.74 12.37 18.89
C ARG A 118 2.58 11.38 19.05
N ARG A 119 2.86 10.08 19.09
CA ARG A 119 1.84 9.05 19.34
C ARG A 119 1.27 9.18 20.75
N THR A 120 2.13 9.31 21.76
CA THR A 120 1.73 9.54 23.15
C THR A 120 0.92 10.82 23.27
N GLN A 121 1.42 11.94 22.73
CA GLN A 121 0.69 13.22 22.75
C GLN A 121 -0.70 13.12 22.09
N LEU A 122 -0.82 12.39 20.99
CA LEU A 122 -2.12 12.18 20.34
C LEU A 122 -3.08 11.38 21.23
N VAL A 123 -2.61 10.31 21.85
CA VAL A 123 -3.42 9.48 22.75
C VAL A 123 -3.86 10.30 23.95
N ASP A 124 -2.98 11.11 24.53
CA ASP A 124 -3.29 12.00 25.66
C ASP A 124 -4.39 13.01 25.28
N LEU A 125 -4.24 13.70 24.14
CA LEU A 125 -5.26 14.64 23.64
C LEU A 125 -6.63 13.97 23.46
N VAL A 126 -6.65 12.74 22.93
CA VAL A 126 -7.90 11.97 22.77
C VAL A 126 -8.48 11.59 24.13
N GLY A 127 -7.64 11.19 25.09
CA GLY A 127 -8.03 10.89 26.46
C GLY A 127 -8.58 12.11 27.23
N GLU A 128 -8.12 13.31 26.88
CA GLU A 128 -8.64 14.59 27.39
C GLU A 128 -9.95 15.03 26.69
N GLY A 129 -10.42 14.26 25.70
CA GLY A 129 -11.70 14.48 25.04
C GLY A 129 -11.62 15.12 23.65
N ALA A 130 -10.42 15.34 23.09
CA ALA A 130 -10.27 15.83 21.72
C ALA A 130 -10.66 14.75 20.70
N LEU A 131 -11.29 15.13 19.59
CA LEU A 131 -11.58 14.18 18.53
C LEU A 131 -10.29 13.76 17.82
N VAL A 132 -10.18 12.50 17.42
CA VAL A 132 -8.99 11.98 16.69
C VAL A 132 -8.54 12.86 15.51
N PRO A 133 -9.42 13.43 14.65
CA PRO A 133 -8.99 14.34 13.60
C PRO A 133 -8.36 15.65 14.11
N GLU A 134 -8.84 16.16 15.24
CA GLU A 134 -8.35 17.39 15.89
C GLU A 134 -7.00 17.11 16.55
N ALA A 135 -6.90 16.03 17.32
CA ALA A 135 -5.64 15.58 17.92
C ALA A 135 -4.57 15.28 16.85
N ALA A 136 -4.95 14.65 15.73
CA ALA A 136 -4.04 14.41 14.61
C ALA A 136 -3.49 15.72 14.02
N LYS A 137 -4.37 16.72 13.82
CA LYS A 137 -3.98 18.05 13.34
C LYS A 137 -3.01 18.73 14.31
N GLU A 138 -3.28 18.62 15.62
CA GLU A 138 -2.45 19.22 16.68
C GLU A 138 -1.04 18.64 16.71
N VAL A 139 -0.90 17.31 16.60
CA VAL A 139 0.43 16.65 16.56
C VAL A 139 1.10 16.72 15.16
N GLY A 140 0.48 17.43 14.22
CA GLY A 140 1.04 17.67 12.89
C GLY A 140 1.01 16.46 11.94
N VAL A 141 0.04 15.56 12.07
CA VAL A 141 -0.14 14.39 11.20
C VAL A 141 -1.52 14.33 10.56
N THR A 142 -1.66 13.56 9.50
CA THR A 142 -2.98 13.32 8.89
C THR A 142 -3.70 12.20 9.64
N ILE A 143 -5.04 12.22 9.62
CA ILE A 143 -5.85 11.12 10.18
C ILE A 143 -5.51 9.76 9.53
N GLY A 144 -5.11 9.77 8.26
CA GLY A 144 -4.67 8.57 7.55
C GLY A 144 -3.38 7.97 8.12
N HIS A 145 -2.45 8.80 8.64
CA HIS A 145 -1.26 8.30 9.33
C HIS A 145 -1.61 7.65 10.66
N VAL A 146 -2.59 8.18 11.40
CA VAL A 146 -3.04 7.62 12.69
C VAL A 146 -3.61 6.22 12.52
N TYR A 147 -4.62 6.06 11.65
CA TYR A 147 -5.21 4.73 11.43
C TYR A 147 -4.29 3.81 10.63
N GLY A 148 -3.45 4.37 9.76
CA GLY A 148 -2.40 3.64 9.08
C GLY A 148 -1.44 3.00 10.08
N ARG A 149 -1.04 3.73 11.13
CA ARG A 149 -0.23 3.23 12.25
C ARG A 149 -0.97 2.14 13.04
N ALA A 150 -2.18 2.43 13.51
CA ALA A 150 -2.98 1.52 14.33
C ALA A 150 -3.25 0.17 13.63
N THR A 151 -3.24 0.14 12.29
CA THR A 151 -3.40 -1.10 11.52
C THR A 151 -2.26 -2.13 11.75
N TRP A 152 -1.05 -1.70 12.09
CA TRP A 152 0.11 -2.59 12.23
C TRP A 152 0.88 -2.45 13.54
N ASP A 153 0.56 -1.46 14.35
CA ASP A 153 1.09 -1.24 15.69
C ASP A 153 -0.04 -1.51 16.71
N ALA A 154 -0.05 -2.71 17.26
CA ALA A 154 -1.14 -3.19 18.11
C ALA A 154 -1.21 -2.44 19.46
N GLU A 155 -0.06 -2.12 20.04
CA GLU A 155 0.03 -1.37 21.30
C GLU A 155 -0.53 0.04 21.13
N PHE A 156 -0.15 0.73 20.05
CA PHE A 156 -0.73 2.04 19.74
C PHE A 156 -2.23 1.96 19.44
N ALA A 157 -2.69 0.91 18.76
CA ALA A 157 -4.12 0.72 18.48
C ALA A 157 -4.93 0.58 19.77
N GLU A 158 -4.46 -0.25 20.70
CA GLU A 158 -5.08 -0.45 22.01
C GLU A 158 -5.10 0.84 22.82
N ALA A 159 -3.97 1.57 22.89
CA ALA A 159 -3.91 2.86 23.58
C ALA A 159 -4.86 3.90 22.98
N LEU A 160 -4.99 3.94 21.65
CA LEU A 160 -5.91 4.85 20.96
C LEU A 160 -7.38 4.46 21.20
N ASP A 161 -7.69 3.17 21.22
CA ASP A 161 -9.04 2.68 21.53
C ASP A 161 -9.42 2.98 22.99
N GLU A 162 -8.48 2.79 23.91
CA GLU A 162 -8.67 3.10 25.33
C GLU A 162 -8.93 4.59 25.55
N ALA A 163 -8.08 5.47 24.99
CA ALA A 163 -8.32 6.91 25.00
C ALA A 163 -9.64 7.29 24.33
N GLY A 164 -10.05 6.55 23.29
CA GLY A 164 -11.33 6.72 22.62
C GLY A 164 -12.56 6.53 23.51
N TRP A 165 -12.43 5.86 24.67
CA TRP A 165 -13.52 5.77 25.66
C TRP A 165 -13.83 7.08 26.35
N ALA A 166 -12.85 7.99 26.50
CA ALA A 166 -13.07 9.33 27.03
C ALA A 166 -14.06 10.14 26.18
N LEU A 167 -14.19 9.80 24.88
CA LEU A 167 -15.15 10.40 23.95
C LEU A 167 -16.57 9.80 24.07
N CYS A 168 -16.80 8.90 25.02
CA CYS A 168 -18.13 8.36 25.25
C CYS A 168 -19.02 9.38 25.97
N VAL A 169 -20.09 9.79 25.28
CA VAL A 169 -21.08 10.77 25.76
C VAL A 169 -21.80 10.31 27.04
N LEU A 170 -21.78 9.01 27.33
CA LEU A 170 -22.43 8.42 28.51
C LEU A 170 -21.44 8.19 29.67
N GLY A 171 -20.14 8.46 29.46
CA GLY A 171 -19.07 8.02 30.36
C GLY A 171 -18.54 6.63 30.00
N SER A 172 -17.32 6.34 30.42
CA SER A 172 -16.62 5.06 30.17
C SER A 172 -17.33 3.86 30.81
N ASP A 173 -18.00 4.09 31.94
CA ASP A 173 -18.54 3.02 32.79
C ASP A 173 -20.04 2.78 32.57
N ASP A 174 -20.69 3.59 31.72
CA ASP A 174 -22.13 3.44 31.47
C ASP A 174 -22.37 2.20 30.57
N PRO A 175 -23.20 1.23 31.00
CA PRO A 175 -23.46 0.02 30.22
C PRO A 175 -24.17 0.28 28.88
N GLN A 176 -24.73 1.49 28.68
CA GLN A 176 -25.27 1.96 27.41
C GLN A 176 -24.17 2.52 26.49
N CYS A 177 -23.01 2.91 27.02
CA CYS A 177 -21.80 3.11 26.24
C CYS A 177 -21.51 1.78 25.51
N SER A 178 -21.23 1.82 24.21
CA SER A 178 -21.14 0.67 23.28
C SER A 178 -22.45 0.09 22.70
N THR A 179 -23.63 0.55 23.13
CA THR A 179 -24.91 0.13 22.53
C THR A 179 -25.25 0.91 21.26
N SER A 180 -26.23 0.40 20.48
CA SER A 180 -26.75 1.09 19.29
C SER A 180 -27.36 2.46 19.62
N VAL A 181 -27.98 2.57 20.79
CA VAL A 181 -28.62 3.78 21.31
C VAL A 181 -27.57 4.81 21.72
N GLY A 182 -26.54 4.39 22.48
CA GLY A 182 -25.42 5.27 22.84
C GLY A 182 -24.66 5.78 21.62
N TYR A 183 -24.53 4.94 20.58
CA TYR A 183 -23.84 5.32 19.34
C TYR A 183 -24.56 6.39 18.53
N ARG A 184 -25.87 6.23 18.29
CA ARG A 184 -26.65 7.18 17.47
C ARG A 184 -26.90 8.49 18.20
N GLY A 185 -26.83 8.48 19.52
CA GLY A 185 -27.34 9.59 20.32
C GLY A 185 -28.84 9.75 20.10
N ARG A 186 -29.37 10.88 20.55
CA ARG A 186 -30.76 11.26 20.36
C ARG A 186 -30.84 12.78 20.25
N GLU A 187 -30.85 13.34 19.05
CA GLU A 187 -30.82 14.81 18.87
C GLU A 187 -32.12 15.49 19.33
N SER A 188 -33.22 14.74 19.46
CA SER A 188 -34.55 15.23 19.87
C SER A 188 -35.17 14.39 21.00
N GLY A 189 -35.99 15.03 21.84
CA GLY A 189 -36.72 14.38 22.94
C GLY A 189 -36.45 15.04 24.30
N MET A 190 -36.98 14.43 25.37
CA MET A 190 -36.91 14.96 26.73
C MET A 190 -35.48 15.07 27.29
N PHE A 191 -34.56 14.25 26.76
CA PHE A 191 -33.14 14.24 27.11
C PHE A 191 -32.30 14.08 25.84
N PRO A 192 -32.06 15.16 25.09
CA PRO A 192 -31.27 15.10 23.87
C PRO A 192 -29.81 14.79 24.20
N ARG A 193 -29.16 13.96 23.37
CA ARG A 193 -27.78 13.51 23.53
C ARG A 193 -27.09 13.49 22.17
N PRO A 194 -25.85 13.99 22.03
CA PRO A 194 -25.11 13.82 20.79
C PRO A 194 -24.74 12.35 20.55
N PRO A 195 -24.51 11.94 19.29
CA PRO A 195 -23.98 10.61 18.99
C PRO A 195 -22.59 10.42 19.62
N CYS A 196 -22.33 9.21 20.14
CA CYS A 196 -20.99 8.84 20.62
C CYS A 196 -19.97 9.01 19.50
N ARG A 197 -18.91 9.78 19.78
CA ARG A 197 -17.86 10.08 18.79
C ARG A 197 -16.65 9.17 18.91
N GLY A 198 -16.49 8.46 20.04
CA GLY A 198 -15.39 7.54 20.31
C GLY A 198 -15.23 6.45 19.26
N THR A 199 -13.99 6.28 18.79
CA THR A 199 -13.60 5.21 17.87
C THR A 199 -13.60 3.85 18.56
N GLY A 200 -13.17 3.76 19.82
CA GLY A 200 -13.20 2.50 20.61
C GLY A 200 -14.61 1.90 20.72
N CYS A 201 -15.63 2.73 20.98
CA CYS A 201 -17.03 2.31 20.94
C CYS A 201 -17.47 1.72 19.58
N ARG A 202 -16.95 2.25 18.46
CA ARG A 202 -17.25 1.75 17.10
C ARG A 202 -16.53 0.43 16.81
N GLU A 203 -15.27 0.35 17.17
CA GLU A 203 -14.39 -0.81 17.03
C GLU A 203 -14.96 -2.00 17.81
N TRP A 204 -15.23 -1.81 19.10
CA TRP A 204 -15.87 -2.80 19.96
C TRP A 204 -17.19 -3.28 19.38
N ARG A 205 -18.06 -2.37 18.93
CA ARG A 205 -19.35 -2.77 18.33
C ARG A 205 -19.17 -3.58 17.05
N ARG A 206 -18.21 -3.23 16.19
CA ARG A 206 -17.87 -4.03 15.01
C ARG A 206 -17.32 -5.41 15.40
N GLY A 207 -16.52 -5.49 16.47
CA GLY A 207 -16.01 -6.73 17.05
C GLY A 207 -17.13 -7.62 17.59
N ALA A 208 -17.95 -7.09 18.51
CA ALA A 208 -19.12 -7.76 19.08
C ALA A 208 -20.10 -8.22 17.99
N SER A 209 -20.43 -7.36 17.01
CA SER A 209 -21.31 -7.72 15.90
C SER A 209 -20.71 -8.81 14.99
N ARG A 210 -19.37 -8.89 14.89
CA ARG A 210 -18.70 -10.00 14.18
C ARG A 210 -18.78 -11.29 15.00
N GLN A 211 -18.50 -11.23 16.30
CA GLN A 211 -18.60 -12.37 17.21
C GLN A 211 -20.04 -12.91 17.27
N THR A 212 -21.06 -12.07 17.40
CA THR A 212 -22.47 -12.48 17.36
C THR A 212 -22.79 -13.20 16.05
N ARG A 213 -22.37 -12.66 14.89
CA ARG A 213 -22.58 -13.32 13.59
C ARG A 213 -21.85 -14.66 13.47
N LEU A 214 -20.65 -14.77 14.04
CA LEU A 214 -19.89 -16.03 14.06
C LEU A 214 -20.53 -17.07 15.01
N ALA A 215 -21.10 -16.61 16.12
CA ALA A 215 -21.80 -17.44 17.10
C ALA A 215 -23.16 -17.95 16.60
N LEU A 216 -23.78 -17.27 15.63
CA LEU A 216 -25.00 -17.77 14.99
C LEU A 216 -24.74 -19.10 14.26
N PRO A 217 -25.66 -20.06 14.31
CA PRO A 217 -25.63 -21.25 13.46
C PRO A 217 -25.53 -20.87 11.97
N ALA A 218 -24.81 -21.66 11.17
CA ALA A 218 -24.54 -21.34 9.75
C ALA A 218 -25.83 -21.05 8.95
N ALA A 219 -26.93 -21.77 9.23
CA ALA A 219 -28.24 -21.56 8.61
C ALA A 219 -28.83 -20.16 8.85
N GLN A 220 -28.57 -19.56 10.02
CA GLN A 220 -29.05 -18.21 10.36
C GLN A 220 -28.14 -17.12 9.79
N ARG A 221 -26.85 -17.39 9.58
CA ARG A 221 -25.92 -16.42 8.95
C ARG A 221 -26.29 -16.10 7.51
N ALA A 222 -26.82 -17.08 6.77
CA ALA A 222 -27.22 -16.90 5.36
C ALA A 222 -28.37 -15.91 5.18
N LEU A 223 -29.29 -15.82 6.17
CA LEU A 223 -30.45 -14.93 6.12
C LEU A 223 -30.10 -13.46 6.44
N VAL A 224 -29.09 -13.22 7.28
CA VAL A 224 -28.65 -11.86 7.66
C VAL A 224 -27.88 -11.15 6.53
N GLY A 225 -27.36 -11.88 5.55
CA GLY A 225 -26.63 -11.31 4.41
C GLY A 225 -27.50 -10.86 3.23
N GLN A 226 -28.82 -11.05 3.28
CA GLN A 226 -29.74 -10.80 2.16
C GLN A 226 -30.64 -9.55 2.34
N GLY A 227 -30.50 -8.80 3.43
CA GLY A 227 -31.25 -7.56 3.70
C GLY A 227 -30.33 -6.36 3.89
#